data_AF-A0A1Z5HA74-F1
#
_entry.id   AF-A0A1Z5HA74-F1
#
_cell.length_a   1.000
_cell.length_b   1.000
_cell.length_c   1.000
_cell.angle_alpha   90.00
_cell.angle_beta   90.00
_cell.angle_gamma   90.00
#
_symmetry.space_group_name_H-M   'P 1'
#
loop_
_entity.id
_entity.type
_entity.pdbx_description
1 polymer ?
#
loop_
_entity_poly.entity_id
_entity_poly.type
_entity_poly.pdbx_seq_one_letter_code
_entity_poly.pdbx_strand_id
1 'polypeptide(L)'
;MESIKGFISKKQIEIGQQNRLLESLPKITNPNNDDKDSEQQSKIAQQNTELDALKDSLKEKEKSRETLTSEIEELKQFKKKVELQEQSVEEFLKSHTEEAKEYNLDINKILKIKVDFSSIEEKILNSEKELEKINLFIGTVESTKARSADSNNESIVYKIKLLTKQLKAETDKLTGEEKAYQQNEQRKKSINEKIQELTGVPENPSLESLGFYEKEKEFINVHLQQLLKEKRKSRRAMLPHEIPGLLSP
;
A
#
# COMPACT_ATOMS: atom_id res chain seq x y z
N MET A 1 -16.24 10.92 -14.27
CA MET A 1 -17.15 10.92 -13.09
C MET A 1 -18.04 9.67 -13.06
N GLU A 2 -18.47 9.15 -14.22
CA GLU A 2 -19.22 7.87 -14.32
C GLU A 2 -18.43 6.66 -13.79
N SER A 3 -17.10 6.66 -13.96
CA SER A 3 -16.23 5.55 -13.52
C SER A 3 -16.21 5.36 -11.98
N ILE A 4 -15.93 6.40 -11.19
CA ILE A 4 -15.85 6.31 -9.71
C ILE A 4 -17.21 6.00 -9.08
N LYS A 5 -18.30 6.61 -9.59
CA LYS A 5 -19.66 6.28 -9.11
C LYS A 5 -20.01 4.81 -9.39
N GLY A 6 -19.59 4.28 -10.53
CA GLY A 6 -19.74 2.86 -10.88
C GLY A 6 -18.99 1.93 -9.92
N PHE A 7 -17.72 2.27 -9.60
CA PHE A 7 -16.92 1.49 -8.64
C PHE A 7 -17.51 1.48 -7.23
N ILE A 8 -17.92 2.66 -6.72
CA ILE A 8 -18.62 2.78 -5.42
C ILE A 8 -19.88 1.91 -5.40
N SER A 9 -20.73 2.03 -6.43
CA SER A 9 -21.98 1.26 -6.51
C SER A 9 -21.70 -0.24 -6.54
N LYS A 10 -20.69 -0.69 -7.30
CA LYS A 10 -20.30 -2.11 -7.36
C LYS A 10 -19.86 -2.64 -5.99
N LYS A 11 -19.02 -1.89 -5.26
CA LYS A 11 -18.55 -2.28 -3.92
C LYS A 11 -19.71 -2.32 -2.91
N GLN A 12 -20.62 -1.35 -2.95
CA GLN A 12 -21.82 -1.33 -2.10
C GLN A 12 -22.75 -2.51 -2.37
N ILE A 13 -22.94 -2.90 -3.65
CA ILE A 13 -23.73 -4.08 -4.02
C ILE A 13 -23.07 -5.34 -3.46
N GLU A 14 -21.75 -5.48 -3.62
CA GLU A 14 -21.01 -6.65 -3.14
C GLU A 14 -21.07 -6.76 -1.60
N ILE A 15 -20.88 -5.65 -0.88
CA ILE A 15 -21.07 -5.59 0.58
C ILE A 15 -22.51 -5.98 0.95
N GLY A 16 -23.51 -5.46 0.23
CA GLY A 16 -24.92 -5.82 0.44
C GLY A 16 -25.19 -7.31 0.23
N GLN A 17 -24.53 -7.96 -0.73
CA GLN A 17 -24.61 -9.40 -0.93
C GLN A 17 -23.98 -10.17 0.23
N GLN A 18 -22.81 -9.75 0.72
CA GLN A 18 -22.15 -10.36 1.88
C GLN A 18 -23.00 -10.22 3.16
N ASN A 19 -23.60 -9.06 3.40
CA ASN A 19 -24.50 -8.85 4.54
C ASN A 19 -25.71 -9.77 4.50
N ARG A 20 -26.32 -9.98 3.33
CA ARG A 20 -27.42 -10.95 3.16
C ARG A 20 -26.97 -12.39 3.44
N LEU A 21 -25.76 -12.75 3.02
CA LEU A 21 -25.19 -14.07 3.34
C LEU A 21 -25.04 -14.23 4.86
N LEU A 22 -24.56 -13.19 5.56
CA LEU A 22 -24.42 -13.19 7.01
C LEU A 22 -25.78 -13.34 7.72
N GLU A 23 -26.79 -12.60 7.28
CA GLU A 23 -28.16 -12.67 7.81
C GLU A 23 -28.82 -14.03 7.55
N SER A 24 -28.48 -14.69 6.45
CA SER A 24 -29.02 -16.00 6.08
C SER A 24 -28.40 -17.18 6.84
N LEU A 25 -27.34 -16.96 7.61
CA LEU A 25 -26.71 -18.04 8.37
C LEU A 25 -27.63 -18.54 9.49
N PRO A 26 -27.73 -19.87 9.68
CA PRO A 26 -28.56 -20.43 10.74
C PRO A 26 -28.02 -20.01 12.11
N LYS A 27 -28.93 -19.74 13.05
CA LYS A 27 -28.55 -19.54 14.46
C LYS A 27 -28.29 -20.90 15.09
N ILE A 28 -27.02 -21.29 15.15
CA ILE A 28 -26.57 -22.52 15.82
C ILE A 28 -25.98 -22.10 17.17
N THR A 29 -26.58 -22.57 18.26
CA THR A 29 -26.04 -22.40 19.61
C THR A 29 -24.80 -23.26 19.81
N ASN A 30 -23.84 -22.79 20.61
CA ASN A 30 -22.69 -23.60 20.97
C ASN A 30 -23.17 -24.82 21.78
N PRO A 31 -22.97 -26.06 21.30
CA PRO A 31 -23.41 -27.26 22.01
C PRO A 31 -22.67 -27.50 23.33
N ASN A 32 -21.53 -26.83 23.58
CA ASN A 32 -20.68 -27.04 24.77
C ASN A 32 -20.79 -25.91 25.82
N ASN A 33 -21.97 -25.31 26.01
CA ASN A 33 -22.19 -24.33 27.09
C ASN A 33 -22.08 -24.93 28.52
N ASP A 34 -21.92 -26.25 28.67
CA ASP A 34 -21.69 -26.93 29.95
C ASP A 34 -20.23 -27.43 30.05
N ASP A 35 -19.34 -26.63 30.66
CA ASP A 35 -18.06 -26.94 31.36
C ASP A 35 -17.10 -28.05 30.84
N LYS A 36 -17.32 -28.59 29.65
CA LYS A 36 -16.46 -29.58 28.99
C LYS A 36 -16.04 -29.02 27.64
N ASP A 37 -15.12 -28.06 27.67
CA ASP A 37 -14.30 -27.75 26.50
C ASP A 37 -13.60 -29.05 26.10
N SER A 38 -14.07 -29.68 25.02
CA SER A 38 -13.38 -30.84 24.48
C SER A 38 -11.98 -30.40 24.05
N GLU A 39 -10.96 -31.21 24.32
CA GLU A 39 -9.56 -30.95 23.95
C GLU A 39 -9.43 -30.52 22.47
N GLN A 40 -10.33 -31.03 21.64
CA GLN A 40 -10.44 -30.73 20.22
C GLN A 40 -10.99 -29.34 19.91
N GLN A 41 -11.99 -28.84 20.66
CA GLN A 41 -12.45 -27.45 20.54
C GLN A 41 -11.40 -26.46 21.01
N SER A 42 -10.72 -26.76 22.12
CA SER A 42 -9.60 -25.93 22.61
C SER A 42 -8.49 -25.85 21.57
N LYS A 43 -8.14 -26.98 20.92
CA LYS A 43 -7.17 -27.01 19.83
C LYS A 43 -7.61 -26.17 18.62
N ILE A 44 -8.87 -26.26 18.22
CA ILE A 44 -9.41 -25.44 17.11
C ILE A 44 -9.39 -23.95 17.47
N ALA A 45 -9.73 -23.58 18.71
CA ALA A 45 -9.67 -22.20 19.19
C ALA A 45 -8.24 -21.63 19.20
N GLN A 46 -7.26 -22.43 19.66
CA GLN A 46 -5.85 -22.08 19.62
C GLN A 46 -5.36 -21.89 18.19
N GLN A 47 -5.67 -22.83 17.28
CA GLN A 47 -5.30 -22.73 15.87
C GLN A 47 -5.95 -21.53 15.17
N ASN A 48 -7.20 -21.19 15.51
CA ASN A 48 -7.84 -19.97 14.99
C ASN A 48 -7.12 -18.71 15.46
N THR A 49 -6.75 -18.65 16.74
CA THR A 49 -6.01 -17.51 17.31
C THR A 49 -4.64 -17.35 16.64
N GLU A 50 -3.91 -18.46 16.47
CA GLU A 50 -2.62 -18.45 15.78
C GLU A 50 -2.77 -18.03 14.30
N LEU A 51 -3.82 -18.50 13.62
CA LEU A 51 -4.10 -18.12 12.24
C LEU A 51 -4.38 -16.63 12.11
N ASP A 52 -5.11 -16.04 13.06
CA ASP A 52 -5.38 -14.60 13.09
C ASP A 52 -4.11 -13.80 13.33
N ALA A 53 -3.28 -14.20 14.30
CA ALA A 53 -1.99 -13.57 14.54
C ALA A 53 -1.08 -13.61 13.29
N LEU A 54 -1.07 -14.72 12.55
CA LEU A 54 -0.34 -14.82 11.28
C LEU A 54 -0.94 -13.93 10.19
N LYS A 55 -2.27 -13.86 10.05
CA LYS A 55 -2.93 -12.98 9.08
C LYS A 55 -2.64 -11.50 9.38
N ASP A 56 -2.68 -11.11 10.64
CA ASP A 56 -2.41 -9.72 11.05
C ASP A 56 -0.94 -9.37 10.84
N SER A 57 -0.01 -10.28 11.18
CA SER A 57 1.41 -10.11 10.88
C SER A 57 1.68 -10.00 9.37
N LEU A 58 0.98 -10.77 8.54
CA LEU A 58 1.07 -10.64 7.08
C LEU A 58 0.61 -9.25 6.61
N LYS A 59 -0.55 -8.78 7.08
CA LYS A 59 -1.07 -7.44 6.74
C LYS A 59 -0.09 -6.33 7.14
N GLU A 60 0.49 -6.41 8.33
CA GLU A 60 1.49 -5.44 8.80
C GLU A 60 2.72 -5.41 7.89
N LYS A 61 3.23 -6.58 7.50
CA LYS A 61 4.38 -6.68 6.61
C LYS A 61 4.08 -6.22 5.20
N GLU A 62 2.87 -6.47 4.68
CA GLU A 62 2.44 -5.92 3.39
C GLU A 62 2.38 -4.39 3.43
N LYS A 63 1.86 -3.80 4.51
CA LYS A 63 1.87 -2.35 4.71
C LYS A 63 3.28 -1.77 4.79
N SER A 64 4.19 -2.45 5.51
CA SER A 64 5.61 -2.06 5.54
C SER A 64 6.26 -2.15 4.16
N ARG A 65 5.94 -3.19 3.38
CA ARG A 65 6.42 -3.36 1.99
C ARG A 65 5.98 -2.19 1.11
N GLU A 66 4.70 -1.83 1.17
CA GLU A 66 4.15 -0.69 0.41
C GLU A 66 4.83 0.63 0.81
N THR A 67 5.00 0.86 2.12
CA THR A 67 5.65 2.06 2.65
C THR A 67 7.09 2.19 2.16
N LEU A 68 7.89 1.13 2.29
CA LEU A 68 9.28 1.11 1.82
C LEU A 68 9.39 1.27 0.31
N THR A 69 8.46 0.68 -0.46
CA THR A 69 8.43 0.84 -1.92
C THR A 69 8.18 2.29 -2.31
N SER A 70 7.25 2.97 -1.63
CA SER A 70 6.99 4.41 -1.83
C SER A 70 8.20 5.25 -1.45
N GLU A 71 8.82 4.99 -0.29
CA GLU A 71 10.00 5.71 0.17
C GLU A 71 11.17 5.61 -0.83
N ILE A 72 11.43 4.41 -1.38
CA ILE A 72 12.48 4.20 -2.38
C ILE A 72 12.19 5.00 -3.66
N GLU A 73 10.95 5.00 -4.13
CA GLU A 73 10.57 5.75 -5.33
C GLU A 73 10.69 7.27 -5.10
N GLU A 74 10.23 7.76 -3.94
CA GLU A 74 10.37 9.17 -3.56
C GLU A 74 11.84 9.62 -3.51
N LEU A 75 12.73 8.78 -2.95
CA LEU A 75 14.18 9.04 -2.92
C LEU A 75 14.78 9.05 -4.33
N LYS A 76 14.38 8.13 -5.21
CA LYS A 76 14.81 8.10 -6.62
C LYS A 76 14.35 9.35 -7.38
N GLN A 77 13.11 9.78 -7.17
CA GLN A 77 12.59 11.02 -7.75
C GLN A 77 13.29 12.26 -7.18
N PHE A 78 13.62 12.27 -5.90
CA PHE A 78 14.38 13.36 -5.28
C PHE A 78 15.81 13.44 -5.86
N LYS A 79 16.51 12.31 -5.98
CA LYS A 79 17.82 12.23 -6.65
C LYS A 79 17.77 12.86 -8.05
N LYS A 80 16.78 12.45 -8.85
CA LYS A 80 16.57 12.99 -10.20
C LYS A 80 16.34 14.50 -10.23
N LYS A 81 15.61 15.06 -9.25
CA LYS A 81 15.43 16.51 -9.15
C LYS A 81 16.74 17.24 -8.90
N VAL A 82 17.61 16.68 -8.05
CA VAL A 82 18.93 17.25 -7.77
C VAL A 82 19.84 17.17 -9.01
N GLU A 83 19.84 16.03 -9.72
CA GLU A 83 20.56 15.86 -10.99
C GLU A 83 20.15 16.90 -12.04
N LEU A 84 18.85 17.19 -12.15
CA LEU A 84 18.35 18.23 -13.08
C LEU A 84 18.83 19.64 -12.70
N GLN A 85 18.98 19.94 -11.41
CA GLN A 85 19.51 21.23 -10.96
C GLN A 85 21.01 21.34 -11.22
N GLU A 86 21.76 20.25 -11.02
CA GLU A 86 23.18 20.19 -11.37
C GLU A 86 23.38 20.46 -12.87
N GLN A 87 22.61 19.79 -13.73
CA GLN A 87 22.61 20.03 -15.17
C GLN A 87 22.27 21.49 -15.53
N SER A 88 21.24 22.07 -14.90
CA SER A 88 20.89 23.48 -15.13
C SER A 88 22.03 24.44 -14.79
N VAL A 89 22.82 24.15 -13.75
CA VAL A 89 23.95 25.00 -13.38
C VAL A 89 25.12 24.79 -14.34
N GLU A 90 25.39 23.55 -14.76
CA GLU A 90 26.39 23.29 -15.81
C GLU A 90 26.06 24.00 -17.12
N GLU A 91 24.79 24.00 -17.53
CA GLU A 91 24.31 24.73 -18.72
C GLU A 91 24.47 26.24 -18.55
N PHE A 92 24.18 26.78 -17.37
CA PHE A 92 24.43 28.18 -17.06
C PHE A 92 25.93 28.55 -17.18
N LEU A 93 26.81 27.74 -16.57
CA LEU A 93 28.25 27.93 -16.64
C LEU A 93 28.75 27.91 -18.10
N LYS A 94 28.30 26.93 -18.89
CA LYS A 94 28.65 26.82 -20.32
C LYS A 94 28.17 28.02 -21.14
N SER A 95 26.93 28.46 -20.95
CA SER A 95 26.32 29.54 -21.74
C SER A 95 26.93 30.92 -21.46
N HIS A 96 27.46 31.15 -20.26
CA HIS A 96 28.04 32.44 -19.85
C HIS A 96 29.58 32.42 -19.79
N THR A 97 30.22 31.35 -20.26
CA THR A 97 31.68 31.22 -20.28
C THR A 97 32.33 32.31 -21.15
N GLU A 98 31.79 32.57 -22.34
CA GLU A 98 32.36 33.58 -23.25
C GLU A 98 32.14 35.00 -22.72
N GLU A 99 30.94 35.30 -22.19
CA GLU A 99 30.66 36.59 -21.54
C GLU A 99 31.62 36.87 -20.38
N ALA A 100 31.88 35.87 -19.51
CA ALA A 100 32.83 36.02 -18.42
C ALA A 100 34.27 36.29 -18.92
N LYS A 101 34.69 35.66 -20.02
CA LYS A 101 36.02 35.88 -20.62
C LYS A 101 36.19 37.29 -21.17
N GLU A 102 35.15 37.93 -21.69
CA GLU A 102 35.22 39.34 -22.15
C GLU A 102 35.70 40.29 -21.04
N TYR A 103 35.37 39.95 -19.79
CA TYR A 103 35.78 40.70 -18.60
C TYR A 103 37.02 40.12 -17.91
N ASN A 104 37.75 39.19 -18.54
CA ASN A 104 38.86 38.45 -17.93
C ASN A 104 38.49 37.70 -16.64
N LEU A 105 37.24 37.23 -16.54
CA LEU A 105 36.74 36.43 -15.42
C LEU A 105 36.72 34.94 -15.77
N ASP A 106 37.01 34.10 -14.77
CA ASP A 106 36.87 32.65 -14.88
C ASP A 106 35.60 32.21 -14.14
N ILE A 107 34.53 31.93 -14.90
CA ILE A 107 33.23 31.59 -14.33
C ILE A 107 33.28 30.33 -13.45
N ASN A 108 34.20 29.40 -13.72
CA ASN A 108 34.36 28.18 -12.93
C ASN A 108 35.02 28.44 -11.57
N LYS A 109 35.69 29.59 -11.39
CA LYS A 109 36.18 30.07 -10.10
C LYS A 109 35.15 30.88 -9.33
N ILE A 110 34.14 31.43 -10.02
CA ILE A 110 33.05 32.21 -9.41
C ILE A 110 31.98 31.28 -8.85
N LEU A 111 31.53 30.31 -9.65
CA LEU A 111 30.49 29.38 -9.29
C LEU A 111 30.95 27.94 -9.59
N LYS A 112 30.93 27.12 -8.55
CA LYS A 112 31.24 25.69 -8.64
C LYS A 112 30.28 24.92 -7.76
N ILE A 113 29.59 23.96 -8.35
CA ILE A 113 28.75 23.00 -7.63
C ILE A 113 29.41 21.64 -7.72
N LYS A 114 29.40 20.93 -6.60
CA LYS A 114 29.73 19.51 -6.54
C LYS A 114 28.64 18.84 -5.72
N VAL A 115 27.87 17.97 -6.36
CA VAL A 115 26.83 17.22 -5.67
C VAL A 115 27.40 15.90 -5.16
N ASP A 116 27.03 15.53 -3.94
CA ASP A 116 27.35 14.24 -3.35
C ASP A 116 26.05 13.46 -3.10
N PHE A 117 25.86 12.37 -3.83
CA PHE A 117 24.68 11.51 -3.75
C PHE A 117 24.81 10.38 -2.73
N SER A 118 25.96 10.24 -2.06
CA SER A 118 26.27 9.11 -1.17
C SER A 118 25.19 8.87 -0.12
N SER A 119 24.69 9.92 0.53
CA SER A 119 23.65 9.82 1.56
C SER A 119 22.31 9.27 1.03
N ILE A 120 21.90 9.66 -0.18
CA ILE A 120 20.66 9.20 -0.81
C ILE A 120 20.84 7.74 -1.27
N GLU A 121 21.99 7.42 -1.84
CA GLU A 121 22.30 6.06 -2.32
C GLU A 121 22.39 5.06 -1.17
N GLU A 122 23.02 5.44 -0.06
CA GLU A 122 23.07 4.62 1.16
C GLU A 122 21.67 4.35 1.71
N LYS A 123 20.82 5.39 1.76
CA LYS A 123 19.45 5.27 2.24
C LYS A 123 18.61 4.34 1.33
N ILE A 124 18.71 4.50 0.01
CA ILE A 124 18.04 3.61 -0.96
C ILE A 124 18.50 2.16 -0.75
N LEU A 125 19.82 1.93 -0.67
CA LEU A 125 20.38 0.59 -0.50
C LEU A 125 19.89 -0.09 0.79
N ASN A 126 19.84 0.66 1.89
CA ASN A 126 19.35 0.14 3.17
C ASN A 126 17.85 -0.20 3.10
N SER A 127 17.03 0.67 2.51
CA SER A 127 15.60 0.40 2.30
C SER A 127 15.35 -0.79 1.38
N GLU A 128 16.15 -0.96 0.32
CA GLU A 128 16.07 -2.11 -0.60
C GLU A 128 16.41 -3.43 0.13
N LYS A 129 17.41 -3.44 1.01
CA LYS A 129 17.73 -4.61 1.86
C LYS A 129 16.60 -4.95 2.83
N GLU A 130 15.96 -3.96 3.44
CA GLU A 130 14.81 -4.19 4.31
C GLU A 130 13.61 -4.73 3.52
N LEU A 131 13.37 -4.17 2.33
CA LEU A 131 12.32 -4.64 1.42
C LEU A 131 12.53 -6.10 1.00
N GLU A 132 13.78 -6.49 0.72
CA GLU A 132 14.13 -7.89 0.42
C GLU A 132 13.80 -8.84 1.58
N LYS A 133 14.16 -8.46 2.82
CA LYS A 133 13.83 -9.26 4.01
C LYS A 133 12.31 -9.43 4.17
N ILE A 134 11.55 -8.36 3.94
CA ILE A 134 10.08 -8.41 3.99
C ILE A 134 9.53 -9.32 2.89
N ASN A 135 10.04 -9.22 1.66
CA ASN A 135 9.59 -10.05 0.55
C ASN A 135 9.91 -11.54 0.76
N LEU A 136 11.05 -11.87 1.37
CA LEU A 136 11.39 -13.22 1.78
C LEU A 136 10.42 -13.75 2.85
N PHE A 137 10.11 -12.94 3.86
CA PHE A 137 9.17 -13.31 4.91
C PHE A 137 7.75 -13.54 4.38
N ILE A 138 7.27 -12.69 3.48
CA ILE A 138 5.96 -12.86 2.84
C ILE A 138 5.99 -14.10 1.94
N GLY A 139 7.10 -14.35 1.24
CA GLY A 139 7.22 -15.42 0.24
C GLY A 139 6.86 -14.97 -1.17
N THR A 140 6.96 -13.66 -1.46
CA THR A 140 6.77 -13.08 -2.80
C THR A 140 7.98 -13.25 -3.71
N VAL A 141 9.17 -13.47 -3.14
CA VAL A 141 10.32 -13.92 -3.92
C VAL A 141 10.11 -15.41 -4.18
N GLU A 142 10.05 -15.81 -5.46
CA GLU A 142 10.36 -17.20 -5.84
C GLU A 142 11.82 -17.46 -5.45
N SER A 143 12.09 -17.68 -4.17
CA SER A 143 13.38 -18.19 -3.79
C SER A 143 13.46 -19.57 -4.43
N THR A 144 14.49 -19.77 -5.24
CA THR A 144 14.86 -21.09 -5.77
C THR A 144 15.06 -22.12 -4.66
N LYS A 145 15.12 -21.67 -3.39
CA LYS A 145 15.11 -22.47 -2.16
C LYS A 145 13.71 -22.85 -1.62
N ALA A 146 12.63 -22.20 -2.04
CA ALA A 146 11.26 -22.51 -1.60
C ALA A 146 10.58 -23.63 -2.41
N ARG A 147 11.29 -24.27 -3.34
CA ARG A 147 10.77 -25.36 -4.18
C ARG A 147 10.84 -26.75 -3.55
N SER A 148 11.44 -26.91 -2.36
CA SER A 148 11.32 -28.17 -1.63
C SER A 148 10.20 -28.08 -0.60
N ALA A 149 9.43 -29.15 -0.49
CA ALA A 149 8.40 -29.38 0.53
C ALA A 149 9.02 -29.59 1.92
N ASP A 150 9.95 -28.72 2.31
CA ASP A 150 10.65 -28.80 3.59
C ASP A 150 9.88 -28.04 4.68
N SER A 151 9.85 -28.64 5.86
CA SER A 151 9.30 -28.11 7.11
C SER A 151 9.94 -26.79 7.57
N ASN A 152 10.93 -26.27 6.85
CA ASN A 152 11.70 -25.07 7.19
C ASN A 152 11.34 -23.87 6.30
N ASN A 153 10.24 -23.91 5.54
CA ASN A 153 9.78 -22.74 4.79
C ASN A 153 9.26 -21.67 5.79
N GLU A 154 10.06 -20.63 6.01
CA GLU A 154 9.76 -19.54 6.95
C GLU A 154 8.65 -18.60 6.46
N SER A 155 8.23 -18.72 5.19
CA SER A 155 7.18 -17.87 4.60
C SER A 155 5.91 -17.90 5.43
N ILE A 156 5.43 -16.72 5.81
CA ILE A 156 4.17 -16.57 6.54
C ILE A 156 2.97 -17.07 5.72
N VAL A 157 3.00 -16.90 4.40
CA VAL A 157 1.95 -17.41 3.48
C VAL A 157 1.90 -18.94 3.51
N TYR A 158 3.07 -19.59 3.55
CA TYR A 158 3.14 -21.04 3.69
C TYR A 158 2.59 -21.50 5.05
N LYS A 159 2.97 -20.82 6.15
CA LYS A 159 2.48 -21.12 7.50
C LYS A 159 0.96 -20.99 7.60
N ILE A 160 0.38 -19.90 7.07
CA ILE A 160 -1.07 -19.70 6.99
C ILE A 160 -1.74 -20.85 6.24
N LYS A 161 -1.19 -21.25 5.08
CA LYS A 161 -1.73 -22.36 4.27
C LYS A 161 -1.69 -23.70 5.02
N LEU A 162 -0.59 -23.98 5.71
CA LEU A 162 -0.44 -25.20 6.50
C LEU A 162 -1.43 -25.24 7.67
N LEU A 163 -1.49 -24.16 8.45
CA LEU A 163 -2.39 -24.05 9.60
C LEU A 163 -3.86 -24.12 9.17
N THR A 164 -4.22 -23.49 8.06
CA THR A 164 -5.57 -23.60 7.47
C THR A 164 -5.93 -25.05 7.13
N LYS A 165 -4.99 -25.82 6.56
CA LYS A 165 -5.19 -27.26 6.29
C LYS A 165 -5.35 -28.06 7.58
N GLN A 166 -4.53 -27.78 8.60
CA GLN A 166 -4.62 -28.44 9.90
C GLN A 166 -5.95 -28.16 10.57
N LEU A 167 -6.40 -26.89 10.56
CA LEU A 167 -7.66 -26.45 11.14
C LEU A 167 -8.85 -27.12 10.44
N LYS A 168 -8.80 -27.22 9.10
CA LYS A 168 -9.79 -28.00 8.35
C LYS A 168 -9.82 -29.47 8.79
N ALA A 169 -8.66 -30.11 8.90
CA ALA A 169 -8.58 -31.50 9.34
C ALA A 169 -9.10 -31.71 10.76
N GLU A 170 -8.83 -30.78 11.69
CA GLU A 170 -9.38 -30.85 13.06
C GLU A 170 -10.88 -30.59 13.08
N THR A 171 -11.38 -29.64 12.28
CA THR A 171 -12.82 -29.36 12.13
C THR A 171 -13.55 -30.57 11.51
N ASP A 172 -12.92 -31.27 10.57
CA ASP A 172 -13.54 -32.40 9.88
C ASP A 172 -13.73 -33.63 10.78
N LYS A 173 -12.93 -33.75 11.85
CA LYS A 173 -13.06 -34.77 12.88
C LYS A 173 -14.24 -34.51 13.85
N LEU A 174 -14.74 -33.27 13.93
CA LEU A 174 -15.95 -32.98 14.71
C LEU A 174 -17.17 -33.68 14.09
N THR A 175 -18.19 -33.95 14.89
CA THR A 175 -19.43 -34.58 14.42
C THR A 175 -20.67 -33.82 14.89
N GLY A 176 -21.82 -34.06 14.27
CA GLY A 176 -23.12 -33.52 14.70
C GLY A 176 -23.16 -31.99 14.81
N GLU A 177 -23.73 -31.51 15.91
CA GLU A 177 -23.96 -30.08 16.17
C GLU A 177 -22.65 -29.28 16.35
N GLU A 178 -21.59 -29.90 16.88
CA GLU A 178 -20.28 -29.24 17.05
C GLU A 178 -19.66 -28.88 15.70
N LYS A 179 -19.71 -29.79 14.73
CA LYS A 179 -19.24 -29.53 13.36
C LYS A 179 -20.05 -28.42 12.71
N ALA A 180 -21.36 -28.46 12.86
CA ALA A 180 -22.26 -27.46 12.30
C ALA A 180 -22.00 -26.07 12.90
N TYR A 181 -21.80 -25.98 14.22
CA TYR A 181 -21.43 -24.76 14.93
C TYR A 181 -20.11 -24.18 14.43
N GLN A 182 -19.04 -24.98 14.40
CA GLN A 182 -17.71 -24.52 13.98
C GLN A 182 -17.67 -24.08 12.51
N GLN A 183 -18.34 -24.80 11.62
CA GLN A 183 -18.46 -24.40 10.20
C GLN A 183 -19.20 -23.07 10.05
N ASN A 184 -20.23 -22.84 10.86
CA ASN A 184 -21.01 -21.62 10.83
C ASN A 184 -20.22 -20.41 11.34
N GLU A 185 -19.45 -20.58 12.41
CA GLU A 185 -18.55 -19.53 12.93
C GLU A 185 -17.42 -19.21 11.95
N GLN A 186 -16.80 -20.22 11.32
CA GLN A 186 -15.83 -20.00 10.24
C GLN A 186 -16.43 -19.22 9.07
N ARG A 187 -17.68 -19.54 8.71
CA ARG A 187 -18.39 -18.87 7.62
C ARG A 187 -18.75 -17.43 7.96
N LYS A 188 -19.23 -17.15 9.17
CA LYS A 188 -19.42 -15.77 9.68
C LYS A 188 -18.13 -14.97 9.58
N LYS A 189 -17.05 -15.55 10.09
CA LYS A 189 -15.73 -14.90 10.10
C LYS A 189 -15.26 -14.57 8.69
N SER A 190 -15.35 -15.52 7.76
CA SER A 190 -14.98 -15.30 6.35
C SER A 190 -15.82 -14.20 5.66
N ILE A 191 -17.12 -14.15 5.94
CA ILE A 191 -18.01 -13.11 5.40
C ILE A 191 -17.63 -11.74 5.97
N ASN A 192 -17.41 -11.65 7.28
CA ASN A 192 -16.98 -10.41 7.94
C ASN A 192 -15.62 -9.92 7.43
N GLU A 193 -14.65 -10.82 7.26
CA GLU A 193 -13.35 -10.50 6.65
C GLU A 193 -13.53 -9.91 5.25
N LYS A 194 -14.43 -10.48 4.43
CA LYS A 194 -14.71 -9.96 3.08
C LYS A 194 -15.39 -8.59 3.11
N ILE A 195 -16.32 -8.37 4.03
CA ILE A 195 -16.96 -7.05 4.23
C ILE A 195 -15.90 -6.00 4.62
N GLN A 196 -15.00 -6.35 5.53
CA GLN A 196 -13.90 -5.45 5.93
C GLN A 196 -12.97 -5.13 4.77
N GLU A 197 -12.59 -6.12 3.96
CA GLU A 197 -11.77 -5.92 2.75
C GLU A 197 -12.45 -4.96 1.75
N LEU A 198 -13.74 -5.19 1.47
CA LEU A 198 -14.51 -4.36 0.53
C LEU A 198 -14.72 -2.94 1.04
N THR A 199 -14.89 -2.78 2.36
CA THR A 199 -15.04 -1.47 3.00
C THR A 199 -13.70 -0.72 2.97
N GLY A 200 -12.64 -1.38 3.45
CA GLY A 200 -11.26 -0.94 3.47
C GLY A 200 -11.02 0.43 4.10
N VAL A 201 -9.75 0.87 4.05
CA VAL A 201 -9.29 2.13 4.62
C VAL A 201 -9.10 3.15 3.48
N PRO A 202 -9.54 4.42 3.63
CA PRO A 202 -9.48 5.42 2.56
C PRO A 202 -8.06 5.78 2.07
N GLU A 203 -7.05 5.56 2.90
CA GLU A 203 -5.67 5.98 2.65
C GLU A 203 -4.90 5.08 1.69
N ASN A 204 -5.41 3.89 1.32
CA ASN A 204 -4.66 2.95 0.49
C ASN A 204 -5.29 2.76 -0.91
N PRO A 205 -4.67 3.31 -1.98
CA PRO A 205 -5.14 3.15 -3.35
C PRO A 205 -5.07 1.71 -3.87
N SER A 206 -4.14 0.90 -3.38
CA SER A 206 -3.91 -0.46 -3.89
C SER A 206 -5.07 -1.41 -3.58
N LEU A 207 -5.87 -1.09 -2.56
CA LEU A 207 -6.97 -1.94 -2.10
C LEU A 207 -8.26 -1.75 -2.88
N GLU A 208 -8.36 -0.73 -3.74
CA GLU A 208 -9.57 -0.39 -4.51
C GLU A 208 -10.86 -0.53 -3.65
N SER A 209 -10.78 -0.05 -2.42
CA SER A 209 -11.83 -0.23 -1.41
C SER A 209 -12.94 0.80 -1.58
N LEU A 210 -14.09 0.56 -0.95
CA LEU A 210 -15.16 1.56 -0.90
C LEU A 210 -14.64 2.89 -0.33
N GLY A 211 -13.93 2.84 0.80
CA GLY A 211 -13.36 4.01 1.46
C GLY A 211 -12.39 4.79 0.56
N PHE A 212 -11.56 4.09 -0.22
CA PHE A 212 -10.66 4.74 -1.18
C PHE A 212 -11.43 5.52 -2.24
N TYR A 213 -12.41 4.89 -2.90
CA TYR A 213 -13.18 5.55 -3.96
C TYR A 213 -14.05 6.70 -3.42
N GLU A 214 -14.55 6.61 -2.18
CA GLU A 214 -15.27 7.70 -1.54
C GLU A 214 -14.37 8.91 -1.29
N LYS A 215 -13.15 8.70 -0.79
CA LYS A 215 -12.15 9.76 -0.63
C LYS A 215 -11.70 10.36 -1.96
N GLU A 216 -11.52 9.54 -2.99
CA GLU A 216 -11.18 10.02 -4.33
C GLU A 216 -12.30 10.89 -4.92
N LYS A 217 -13.55 10.46 -4.75
CA LYS A 217 -14.74 11.25 -5.12
C LYS A 217 -14.78 12.58 -4.37
N GLU A 218 -14.49 12.58 -3.07
CA GLU A 218 -14.43 13.80 -2.27
C GLU A 218 -13.31 14.73 -2.77
N PHE A 219 -12.11 14.21 -3.00
CA PHE A 219 -10.99 14.98 -3.56
C PHE A 219 -11.36 15.66 -4.88
N ILE A 220 -11.97 14.93 -5.81
CA ILE A 220 -12.37 15.47 -7.12
C ILE A 220 -13.43 16.56 -6.98
N ASN A 221 -14.42 16.36 -6.10
CA ASN A 221 -15.56 17.26 -5.99
C ASN A 221 -15.25 18.50 -5.14
N VAL A 222 -14.42 18.36 -4.11
CA VAL A 222 -14.19 19.40 -3.09
C VAL A 222 -12.82 20.05 -3.26
N HIS A 223 -11.74 19.26 -3.32
CA HIS A 223 -10.37 19.77 -3.20
C HIS A 223 -9.74 20.14 -4.55
N LEU A 224 -9.96 19.35 -5.59
CA LEU A 224 -9.34 19.52 -6.91
C LEU A 224 -9.72 20.89 -7.53
N GLN A 225 -10.96 21.32 -7.36
CA GLN A 225 -11.42 22.61 -7.88
C GLN A 225 -10.66 23.78 -7.26
N GLN A 226 -10.38 23.70 -5.96
CA GLN A 226 -9.62 24.73 -5.25
C GLN A 226 -8.15 24.73 -5.68
N LEU A 227 -7.51 23.55 -5.71
CA LEU A 227 -6.12 23.39 -6.17
C LEU A 227 -5.92 23.90 -7.61
N LEU A 228 -6.87 23.61 -8.52
CA LEU A 228 -6.81 24.11 -9.89
C LEU A 228 -6.95 25.63 -9.96
N LYS A 229 -7.81 26.24 -9.13
CA LYS A 229 -7.94 27.70 -9.03
C LYS A 229 -6.64 28.33 -8.54
N GLU A 230 -6.05 27.80 -7.48
CA GLU A 230 -4.78 28.27 -6.92
C GLU A 230 -3.64 28.15 -7.95
N LYS A 231 -3.49 26.98 -8.58
CA LYS A 231 -2.45 26.77 -9.60
C LYS A 231 -2.62 27.68 -10.82
N ARG A 232 -3.86 27.94 -11.25
CA ARG A 232 -4.16 28.93 -12.31
C ARG A 232 -3.80 30.35 -11.90
N LYS A 233 -4.08 30.73 -10.65
CA LYS A 233 -3.72 32.05 -10.10
C LYS A 233 -2.19 32.22 -10.05
N SER A 234 -1.46 31.23 -9.55
CA SER A 234 0.01 31.26 -9.49
C SER A 234 0.64 31.34 -10.88
N ARG A 235 0.11 30.58 -11.87
CA ARG A 235 0.58 30.67 -13.27
C ARG A 235 0.33 32.05 -13.88
N ARG A 236 -0.81 32.70 -13.57
CA ARG A 236 -1.10 34.07 -14.02
C ARG A 236 -0.20 35.11 -13.35
N ALA A 237 0.17 34.90 -12.08
CA ALA A 237 1.11 35.77 -11.37
C ALA A 237 2.56 35.62 -11.85
N MET A 238 2.93 34.48 -12.44
CA MET A 238 4.25 34.23 -13.04
C MET A 238 4.36 34.67 -14.51
N LEU A 239 3.27 35.10 -15.15
CA LEU A 239 3.36 35.78 -16.44
C LEU A 239 3.88 37.20 -16.19
N PRO A 240 4.96 37.64 -16.85
CA PRO A 240 5.46 39.00 -16.67
C PRO A 240 4.32 39.96 -17.02
N HIS A 241 4.08 40.94 -16.13
CA HIS A 241 3.25 42.09 -16.48
C HIS A 241 3.77 42.64 -17.80
N GLU A 242 2.90 42.66 -18.82
CA GLU A 242 3.12 43.41 -20.04
C GLU A 242 3.64 44.78 -19.63
N ILE A 243 4.84 45.13 -20.11
CA ILE A 243 5.42 46.46 -19.94
C ILE A 243 4.45 47.43 -20.62
N PRO A 244 3.74 48.31 -19.89
CA PRO A 244 2.88 49.28 -20.53
C PRO A 244 3.78 50.40 -21.04
N GLY A 245 4.09 50.36 -22.34
CA GLY A 245 4.76 51.46 -23.01
C GLY A 245 5.72 50.98 -24.08
N LEU A 246 5.18 50.66 -25.26
CA LEU A 246 5.91 50.75 -26.54
C LEU A 246 4.91 50.59 -27.68
N LEU A 247 3.98 51.55 -27.80
CA LEU A 247 3.31 51.85 -29.07
C LEU A 247 3.15 53.37 -29.17
N SER A 248 4.08 53.99 -29.87
CA SER A 248 3.87 55.27 -30.55
C SER A 248 4.72 55.26 -31.82
N PRO A 249 4.12 55.08 -33.00
CA PRO A 249 4.62 55.69 -34.22
C PRO A 249 4.27 57.18 -34.26
#